data_AF-A0AAE9DFP8-F1
#
_entry.id   AF-A0AAE9DFP8-F1
#
_cell.length_a   1.000
_cell.length_b   1.000
_cell.length_c   1.000
_cell.angle_alpha   90.00
_cell.angle_beta   90.00
_cell.angle_gamma   90.00
#
_symmetry.space_group_name_H-M   'P 1'
#
loop_
_entity.id
_entity.type
_entity.pdbx_description
1 polymer ?
#
loop_
_entity_poly.entity_id
_entity_poly.type
_entity_poly.pdbx_seq_one_letter_code
_entity_poly.pdbx_strand_id
1 'polypeptide(L)'
;MMKFCKTVFSLSNFQETKTFLQIFAALNHNLLEAEQFVKDIGPQYHEEHSGKEDSNPILKLENSQEMALSLGRGMRVLRQMVKTLRYKRRLRKVLEYSEGVSDKIQRYNAFEHVKEAWRNRKVEISKLLSELEILNKYAEKVKDSSPMEMRKILDEATKVHGFSSIFGPIFEQFNGQKTFLRETKNFEKLAELELNFASQKGYLHAASLSFDELKTYFDEVFDLDHNRHHHHE
;
A
#
# COMPACT_ATOMS: atom_id res chain seq x y z
N MET A 1 -8.37 3.88 50.13
CA MET A 1 -8.68 3.08 48.92
C MET A 1 -9.67 3.87 48.07
N MET A 2 -9.25 4.36 46.90
CA MET A 2 -9.97 5.35 46.09
C MET A 2 -11.30 4.82 45.48
N LYS A 3 -12.32 5.69 45.41
CA LYS A 3 -13.63 5.45 44.77
C LYS A 3 -13.55 4.84 43.37
N PHE A 4 -12.48 5.14 42.63
CA PHE A 4 -12.20 4.60 41.29
C PHE A 4 -12.12 3.06 41.27
N CYS A 5 -11.49 2.45 42.28
CA CYS A 5 -11.37 1.00 42.36
C CYS A 5 -12.72 0.32 42.59
N LYS A 6 -13.66 0.96 43.30
CA LYS A 6 -14.99 0.39 43.54
C LYS A 6 -15.84 0.34 42.27
N THR A 7 -15.67 1.28 41.33
CA THR A 7 -16.41 1.29 40.06
C THR A 7 -15.87 0.25 39.06
N VAL A 8 -14.56 -0.02 39.09
CA VAL A 8 -13.94 -1.06 38.25
C VAL A 8 -14.31 -2.46 38.76
N PHE A 9 -14.44 -2.66 40.08
CA PHE A 9 -14.78 -3.96 40.65
C PHE A 9 -16.28 -4.25 40.78
N SER A 10 -17.19 -3.30 40.49
CA SER A 10 -18.64 -3.55 40.46
C SER A 10 -19.14 -4.09 39.10
N LEU A 11 -18.25 -4.59 38.24
CA LEU A 11 -18.55 -5.10 36.90
C LEU A 11 -19.04 -6.56 36.91
N SER A 12 -20.11 -6.85 37.65
CA SER A 12 -20.79 -8.16 37.62
C SER A 12 -21.56 -8.46 36.33
N ASN A 13 -21.50 -7.57 35.31
CA ASN A 13 -22.33 -7.64 34.10
C ASN A 13 -21.56 -7.74 32.75
N PHE A 14 -20.31 -8.20 32.73
CA PHE A 14 -19.50 -8.13 31.51
C PHE A 14 -18.98 -9.48 31.00
N GLN A 15 -19.90 -10.41 30.74
CA GLN A 15 -19.55 -11.64 30.01
C GLN A 15 -18.96 -11.32 28.62
N GLU A 16 -19.49 -10.29 27.94
CA GLU A 16 -19.01 -9.87 26.62
C GLU A 16 -17.61 -9.25 26.66
N THR A 17 -17.30 -8.37 27.60
CA THR A 17 -15.94 -7.78 27.74
C THR A 17 -14.93 -8.81 28.23
N LYS A 18 -15.33 -9.75 29.12
CA LYS A 18 -14.48 -10.88 29.49
C LYS A 18 -14.14 -11.75 28.27
N THR A 19 -15.15 -12.04 27.45
CA THR A 19 -14.97 -12.81 26.20
C THR A 19 -14.07 -12.07 25.22
N PHE A 20 -14.27 -10.76 25.04
CA PHE A 20 -13.43 -9.92 24.17
C PHE A 20 -11.97 -9.90 24.64
N LEU A 21 -11.72 -9.71 25.94
CA LEU A 21 -10.36 -9.72 26.51
C LEU A 21 -9.69 -11.09 26.39
N GLN A 22 -10.45 -12.19 26.50
CA GLN A 22 -9.94 -13.55 26.28
C GLN A 22 -9.57 -13.79 24.82
N ILE A 23 -10.41 -13.33 23.87
CA ILE A 23 -10.10 -13.40 22.44
C ILE A 23 -8.85 -12.57 22.11
N PHE A 24 -8.74 -11.37 22.68
CA PHE A 24 -7.58 -10.51 22.47
C PHE A 24 -6.29 -11.14 23.03
N ALA A 25 -6.35 -11.72 24.22
CA ALA A 25 -5.22 -12.44 24.81
C ALA A 25 -4.80 -13.65 23.97
N ALA A 26 -5.76 -14.42 23.45
CA ALA A 26 -5.48 -15.56 22.57
C ALA A 26 -4.87 -15.12 21.23
N LEU A 27 -5.36 -14.03 20.63
CA LEU A 27 -4.78 -13.46 19.41
C LEU A 27 -3.34 -12.99 19.64
N ASN A 28 -3.07 -12.33 20.77
CA ASN A 28 -1.74 -11.85 21.10
C ASN A 28 -0.77 -13.02 21.37
N HIS A 29 -1.23 -14.09 22.01
CA HIS A 29 -0.45 -15.31 22.21
C HIS A 29 -0.12 -15.99 20.88
N ASN A 30 -1.12 -16.21 20.02
CA ASN A 30 -0.91 -16.81 18.70
C ASN A 30 0.01 -15.96 17.80
N LEU A 31 -0.04 -14.63 17.92
CA LEU A 31 0.86 -13.72 17.21
C LEU A 31 2.30 -13.89 17.70
N LEU A 32 2.50 -13.97 19.01
CA LEU A 32 3.83 -14.21 19.60
C LEU A 32 4.37 -15.60 19.25
N GLU A 33 3.52 -16.63 19.23
CA GLU A 33 3.90 -17.98 18.77
C GLU A 33 4.25 -18.00 17.28
N ALA A 34 3.50 -17.29 16.44
CA ALA A 34 3.82 -17.16 15.02
C ALA A 34 5.11 -16.37 14.79
N GLU A 35 5.34 -15.31 15.57
CA GLU A 35 6.58 -14.54 15.53
C GLU A 35 7.77 -15.39 16.00
N GLN A 36 7.59 -16.19 17.06
CA GLN A 36 8.62 -17.10 17.54
C GLN A 36 8.88 -18.21 16.54
N PHE A 37 7.86 -18.82 15.96
CA PHE A 37 7.98 -19.81 14.89
C PHE A 37 8.78 -19.25 13.70
N VAL A 38 8.47 -18.04 13.24
CA VAL A 38 9.23 -17.37 12.15
C VAL A 38 10.67 -17.10 12.56
N LYS A 39 10.92 -16.67 13.80
CA LYS A 39 12.27 -16.47 14.34
C LYS A 39 13.04 -17.77 14.49
N ASP A 40 12.36 -18.89 14.73
CA ASP A 40 12.95 -20.21 14.93
C ASP A 40 13.21 -20.95 13.62
N ILE A 41 12.51 -20.61 12.53
CA ILE A 41 12.76 -21.19 11.20
C ILE A 41 14.22 -20.99 10.78
N GLY A 42 14.78 -19.79 10.94
CA GLY A 42 16.17 -19.50 10.56
C GLY A 42 17.17 -20.37 11.35
N PRO A 43 17.21 -20.28 12.69
CA PRO A 43 18.10 -21.06 13.54
C PRO A 43 17.90 -22.57 13.43
N GLN A 44 16.66 -23.10 13.40
CA GLN A 44 16.41 -24.55 13.25
C GLN A 44 16.86 -25.05 11.88
N TYR A 45 16.63 -24.26 10.82
CA TYR A 45 17.16 -24.57 9.51
C TYR A 45 18.69 -24.60 9.51
N HIS A 46 19.34 -23.61 10.13
CA HIS A 46 20.78 -23.54 10.30
C HIS A 46 21.32 -24.73 11.13
N GLU A 47 20.69 -25.13 12.23
CA GLU A 47 21.12 -26.29 13.02
C GLU A 47 21.00 -27.60 12.24
N GLU A 48 19.88 -27.83 11.54
CA GLU A 48 19.62 -29.04 10.74
C GLU A 48 20.49 -29.13 9.47
N HIS A 49 21.02 -28.01 8.97
CA HIS A 49 21.77 -27.92 7.71
C HIS A 49 23.20 -27.38 7.88
N SER A 50 23.64 -27.14 9.11
CA SER A 50 25.02 -26.77 9.45
C SER A 50 26.00 -27.85 8.97
N GLY A 51 26.79 -27.53 7.96
CA GLY A 51 27.65 -28.45 7.22
C GLY A 51 27.29 -28.67 5.74
N LYS A 52 26.14 -28.15 5.28
CA LYS A 52 25.74 -28.12 3.86
C LYS A 52 25.45 -26.72 3.31
N GLU A 53 25.62 -25.68 4.13
CA GLU A 53 25.30 -24.28 3.80
C GLU A 53 26.01 -23.75 2.55
N ASP A 54 27.21 -24.24 2.23
CA ASP A 54 27.92 -23.80 1.01
C ASP A 54 27.31 -24.34 -0.31
N SER A 55 26.43 -25.35 -0.24
CA SER A 55 25.99 -26.10 -1.41
C SER A 55 24.53 -25.92 -1.82
N ASN A 56 23.70 -25.21 -1.04
CA ASN A 56 22.31 -24.95 -1.41
C ASN A 56 22.16 -23.55 -2.02
N PRO A 57 22.20 -23.41 -3.36
CA PRO A 57 22.10 -22.10 -4.00
C PRO A 57 20.75 -21.42 -3.72
N ILE A 58 19.72 -22.17 -3.32
CA ILE A 58 18.36 -21.64 -3.07
C ILE A 58 18.30 -20.69 -1.85
N LEU A 59 19.29 -20.74 -0.96
CA LEU A 59 19.30 -20.00 0.31
C LEU A 59 20.31 -18.86 0.36
N LYS A 60 20.93 -18.55 -0.78
CA LYS A 60 21.92 -17.48 -0.91
C LYS A 60 21.30 -16.08 -1.07
N LEU A 61 19.97 -15.97 -1.10
CA LEU A 61 19.30 -14.68 -1.21
C LEU A 61 19.39 -13.92 0.11
N GLU A 62 20.41 -13.06 0.20
CA GLU A 62 20.61 -12.17 1.35
C GLU A 62 19.40 -11.26 1.57
N ASN A 63 19.04 -11.05 2.85
CA ASN A 63 17.96 -10.13 3.25
C ASN A 63 16.61 -10.37 2.54
N SER A 64 16.32 -11.62 2.15
CA SER A 64 15.14 -12.02 1.38
C SER A 64 13.81 -11.50 1.93
N GLN A 65 13.67 -11.41 3.26
CA GLN A 65 12.49 -10.85 3.90
C GLN A 65 12.32 -9.35 3.63
N GLU A 66 13.40 -8.57 3.76
CA GLU A 66 13.38 -7.12 3.52
C GLU A 66 13.11 -6.83 2.04
N MET A 67 13.76 -7.57 1.13
CA MET A 67 13.50 -7.50 -0.30
C MET A 67 12.03 -7.80 -0.63
N ALA A 68 11.48 -8.90 -0.12
CA ALA A 68 10.08 -9.28 -0.35
C ALA A 68 9.10 -8.21 0.17
N LEU A 69 9.39 -7.61 1.34
CA LEU A 69 8.60 -6.52 1.90
C LEU A 69 8.69 -5.25 1.02
N SER A 70 9.87 -4.88 0.56
CA SER A 70 10.10 -3.73 -0.32
C SER A 70 9.35 -3.88 -1.65
N LEU A 71 9.51 -5.03 -2.30
CA LEU A 71 8.78 -5.39 -3.52
C LEU A 71 7.27 -5.36 -3.30
N GLY A 72 6.78 -6.01 -2.25
CA GLY A 72 5.35 -6.05 -1.92
C GLY A 72 4.75 -4.67 -1.68
N ARG A 73 5.48 -3.78 -1.00
CA ARG A 73 5.07 -2.39 -0.78
C ARG A 73 4.97 -1.62 -2.10
N GLY A 74 5.98 -1.67 -2.96
CA GLY A 74 5.93 -1.00 -4.26
C GLY A 74 4.81 -1.54 -5.16
N MET A 75 4.61 -2.86 -5.19
CA MET A 75 3.52 -3.49 -5.93
C MET A 75 2.14 -3.08 -5.41
N ARG A 76 1.98 -2.87 -4.09
CA ARG A 76 0.77 -2.30 -3.51
C ARG A 76 0.51 -0.88 -4.03
N VAL A 77 1.53 -0.04 -4.13
CA VAL A 77 1.41 1.32 -4.69
C VAL A 77 0.92 1.27 -6.14
N LEU A 78 1.56 0.45 -6.99
CA LEU A 78 1.13 0.26 -8.38
C LEU A 78 -0.33 -0.22 -8.47
N ARG A 79 -0.73 -1.16 -7.61
CA ARG A 79 -2.12 -1.63 -7.54
C ARG A 79 -3.09 -0.50 -7.22
N GLN A 80 -2.72 0.42 -6.32
CA GLN A 80 -3.54 1.60 -6.02
C GLN A 80 -3.63 2.56 -7.21
N MET A 81 -2.52 2.78 -7.95
CA MET A 81 -2.54 3.57 -9.18
C MET A 81 -3.48 2.97 -10.24
N VAL A 82 -3.44 1.65 -10.44
CA VAL A 82 -4.37 0.92 -11.32
C VAL A 82 -5.82 1.06 -10.85
N LYS A 83 -6.08 0.91 -9.55
CA LYS A 83 -7.42 1.11 -8.96
C LYS A 83 -7.94 2.53 -9.24
N THR A 84 -7.10 3.53 -9.04
CA THR A 84 -7.42 4.94 -9.32
C THR A 84 -7.74 5.17 -10.79
N LEU A 85 -6.95 4.61 -11.72
CA LEU A 85 -7.22 4.70 -13.16
C LEU A 85 -8.55 4.03 -13.53
N ARG A 86 -8.89 2.88 -12.93
CA ARG A 86 -10.22 2.25 -13.10
C ARG A 86 -11.35 3.14 -12.61
N TYR A 87 -11.10 4.00 -11.63
CA TYR A 87 -12.06 4.94 -11.06
C TYR A 87 -12.11 6.29 -11.82
N LYS A 88 -11.39 6.42 -12.94
CA LYS A 88 -11.35 7.62 -13.80
C LYS A 88 -12.71 8.23 -14.10
N ARG A 89 -13.74 7.43 -14.41
CA ARG A 89 -15.11 7.95 -14.66
C ARG A 89 -15.71 8.59 -13.41
N ARG A 90 -15.45 8.04 -12.22
CA ARG A 90 -15.91 8.59 -10.95
C ARG A 90 -15.19 9.89 -10.59
N LEU A 91 -13.88 9.94 -10.83
CA LEU A 91 -13.08 11.14 -10.65
C LEU A 91 -13.49 12.27 -11.61
N ARG A 92 -13.77 11.94 -12.88
CA ARG A 92 -14.28 12.92 -13.85
C ARG A 92 -15.62 13.52 -13.43
N LYS A 93 -16.55 12.72 -12.89
CA LYS A 93 -17.83 13.23 -12.37
C LYS A 93 -17.65 14.30 -11.30
N VAL A 94 -16.62 14.21 -10.46
CA VAL A 94 -16.33 15.23 -9.43
C VAL A 94 -16.08 16.62 -10.04
N LEU A 95 -15.57 16.66 -11.28
CA LEU A 95 -15.32 17.91 -12.00
C LEU A 95 -16.60 18.60 -12.46
N GLU A 96 -17.69 17.84 -12.57
CA GLU A 96 -19.00 18.23 -13.10
C GLU A 96 -20.02 18.52 -11.98
N TYR A 97 -19.64 18.37 -10.71
CA TYR A 97 -20.55 18.62 -9.60
C TYR A 97 -20.98 20.08 -9.53
N SER A 98 -22.25 20.26 -9.17
CA SER A 98 -22.89 21.57 -9.08
C SER A 98 -22.23 22.48 -8.06
N GLU A 99 -22.49 23.78 -8.20
CA GLU A 99 -22.06 24.78 -7.22
C GLU A 99 -22.62 24.48 -5.83
N GLY A 100 -23.86 24.00 -5.72
CA GLY A 100 -24.43 23.63 -4.41
C GLY A 100 -23.64 22.56 -3.66
N VAL A 101 -23.08 21.57 -4.35
CA VAL A 101 -22.19 20.56 -3.75
C VAL A 101 -20.87 21.22 -3.33
N SER A 102 -20.32 22.06 -4.21
CA SER A 102 -19.04 22.74 -3.96
C SER A 102 -19.11 23.71 -2.79
N ASP A 103 -20.17 24.53 -2.73
CA ASP A 103 -20.45 25.44 -1.63
C ASP A 103 -20.60 24.70 -0.31
N LYS A 104 -21.29 23.55 -0.34
CA LYS A 104 -21.48 22.76 0.87
C LYS A 104 -20.14 22.26 1.41
N ILE A 105 -19.27 21.75 0.56
CA ILE A 105 -17.91 21.31 0.96
C ILE A 105 -17.10 22.50 1.48
N GLN A 106 -17.04 23.60 0.73
CA GLN A 106 -16.21 24.74 1.09
C GLN A 106 -16.65 25.46 2.37
N ARG A 107 -17.96 25.58 2.61
CA ARG A 107 -18.47 26.29 3.79
C ARG A 107 -18.50 25.43 5.05
N TYR A 108 -18.80 24.14 4.92
CA TYR A 108 -19.17 23.31 6.07
C TYR A 108 -18.27 22.10 6.32
N ASN A 109 -17.25 21.84 5.50
CA ASN A 109 -16.30 20.79 5.86
C ASN A 109 -15.51 21.19 7.11
N ALA A 110 -15.26 20.24 8.02
CA ALA A 110 -14.54 20.52 9.26
C ALA A 110 -13.04 20.75 9.05
N PHE A 111 -12.48 20.31 7.91
CA PHE A 111 -11.05 20.32 7.67
C PHE A 111 -10.66 21.35 6.61
N GLU A 112 -9.81 22.32 6.97
CA GLU A 112 -9.36 23.37 6.03
C GLU A 112 -8.60 22.79 4.83
N HIS A 113 -7.77 21.76 5.03
CA HIS A 113 -7.04 21.12 3.93
C HIS A 113 -7.97 20.49 2.89
N VAL A 114 -9.16 20.01 3.31
CA VAL A 114 -10.18 19.47 2.40
C VAL A 114 -10.79 20.59 1.57
N LYS A 115 -11.10 21.74 2.19
CA LYS A 115 -11.64 22.91 1.48
C LYS A 115 -10.65 23.42 0.44
N GLU A 116 -9.38 23.51 0.79
CA GLU A 116 -8.33 24.02 -0.10
C GLU A 116 -8.08 23.08 -1.28
N ALA A 117 -7.90 21.79 -1.02
CA ALA A 117 -7.79 20.79 -2.09
C ALA A 117 -9.06 20.76 -2.97
N TRP A 118 -10.25 20.95 -2.39
CA TRP A 118 -11.50 21.01 -3.17
C TRP A 118 -11.56 22.20 -4.12
N ARG A 119 -11.01 23.37 -3.74
CA ARG A 119 -10.89 24.53 -4.64
C ARG A 119 -10.03 24.18 -5.86
N ASN A 120 -8.94 23.47 -5.63
CA ASN A 120 -7.97 23.09 -6.66
C ASN A 120 -8.28 21.76 -7.37
N ARG A 121 -9.37 21.08 -6.99
CA ARG A 121 -9.73 19.72 -7.46
C ARG A 121 -9.67 19.54 -8.98
N LYS A 122 -10.05 20.56 -9.76
CA LYS A 122 -10.06 20.48 -11.22
C LYS A 122 -8.65 20.26 -11.77
N VAL A 123 -7.68 20.99 -11.23
CA VAL A 123 -6.28 20.87 -11.61
C VAL A 123 -5.70 19.55 -11.11
N GLU A 124 -5.90 19.23 -9.83
CA GLU A 124 -5.33 18.03 -9.20
C GLU A 124 -5.83 16.72 -9.84
N ILE A 125 -7.15 16.59 -10.01
CA ILE A 125 -7.74 15.39 -10.62
C ILE A 125 -7.35 15.27 -12.09
N SER A 126 -7.36 16.36 -12.86
CA SER A 126 -6.99 16.31 -14.28
C SER A 126 -5.52 15.94 -14.46
N LYS A 127 -4.64 16.51 -13.63
CA LYS A 127 -3.21 16.17 -13.61
C LYS A 127 -3.00 14.70 -13.26
N LEU A 128 -3.60 14.21 -12.18
CA LEU A 128 -3.50 12.80 -11.78
C LEU A 128 -3.95 11.85 -12.90
N LEU A 129 -5.10 12.11 -13.52
CA LEU A 129 -5.61 11.25 -14.60
C LEU A 129 -4.68 11.28 -15.82
N SER A 130 -4.10 12.43 -16.16
CA SER A 130 -3.12 12.55 -17.24
C SER A 130 -1.85 11.74 -16.93
N GLU A 131 -1.29 11.90 -15.72
CA GLU A 131 -0.10 11.17 -15.28
C GLU A 131 -0.32 9.64 -15.31
N LEU A 132 -1.47 9.17 -14.82
CA LEU A 132 -1.83 7.75 -14.85
C LEU A 132 -2.07 7.22 -16.28
N GLU A 133 -2.60 8.03 -17.19
CA GLU A 133 -2.74 7.66 -18.59
C GLU A 133 -1.38 7.54 -19.29
N ILE A 134 -0.43 8.43 -18.98
CA ILE A 134 0.95 8.36 -19.46
C ILE A 134 1.62 7.07 -18.96
N LEU A 135 1.48 6.78 -17.66
CA LEU A 135 2.00 5.55 -17.06
C LEU A 135 1.38 4.30 -17.70
N ASN A 136 0.06 4.28 -17.93
CA ASN A 136 -0.62 3.16 -18.58
C ASN A 136 -0.11 2.93 -20.00
N LYS A 137 0.08 4.00 -20.78
CA LYS A 137 0.67 3.91 -22.14
C LYS A 137 2.10 3.41 -22.11
N TYR A 138 2.89 3.79 -21.10
CA TYR A 138 4.23 3.25 -20.92
C TYR A 138 4.18 1.75 -20.60
N ALA A 139 3.34 1.35 -19.65
CA ALA A 139 3.16 -0.06 -19.28
C ALA A 139 2.72 -0.92 -20.47
N GLU A 140 1.84 -0.42 -21.33
CA GLU A 140 1.42 -1.10 -22.57
C GLU A 140 2.60 -1.37 -23.53
N LYS A 141 3.60 -0.48 -23.58
CA LYS A 141 4.78 -0.64 -24.44
C LYS A 141 5.75 -1.72 -23.94
N VAL A 142 5.82 -1.94 -22.63
CA VAL A 142 6.80 -2.84 -22.01
C VAL A 142 6.20 -4.14 -21.48
N LYS A 143 4.88 -4.34 -21.64
CA LYS A 143 4.14 -5.50 -21.08
C LYS A 143 4.65 -6.87 -21.54
N ASP A 144 5.21 -6.93 -22.76
CA ASP A 144 5.72 -8.16 -23.39
C ASP A 144 7.27 -8.19 -23.38
N SER A 145 7.90 -7.25 -22.66
CA SER A 145 9.36 -7.15 -22.54
C SER A 145 9.89 -8.06 -21.42
N SER A 146 11.22 -8.11 -21.26
CA SER A 146 11.85 -8.84 -20.16
C SER A 146 11.42 -8.28 -18.78
N PRO A 147 11.49 -9.07 -17.71
CA PRO A 147 11.18 -8.60 -16.35
C PRO A 147 11.99 -7.34 -15.96
N MET A 148 13.25 -7.24 -16.40
CA MET A 148 14.11 -6.08 -16.16
C MET A 148 13.69 -4.83 -16.92
N GLU A 149 13.01 -4.97 -18.06
CA GLU A 149 12.39 -3.85 -18.76
C GLU A 149 11.04 -3.49 -18.13
N MET A 150 10.24 -4.49 -17.75
CA MET A 150 8.96 -4.29 -17.07
C MET A 150 9.11 -3.56 -15.73
N ARG A 151 10.18 -3.82 -14.97
CA ARG A 151 10.41 -3.16 -13.67
C ARG A 151 10.46 -1.64 -13.78
N LYS A 152 10.87 -1.09 -14.93
CA LYS A 152 10.95 0.37 -15.18
C LYS A 152 9.59 1.06 -15.05
N ILE A 153 8.48 0.31 -15.09
CA ILE A 153 7.15 0.82 -14.71
C ILE A 153 7.17 1.42 -13.29
N LEU A 154 7.92 0.84 -12.35
CA LEU A 154 8.06 1.36 -10.98
C LEU A 154 8.75 2.73 -10.98
N ASP A 155 9.79 2.90 -11.79
CA ASP A 155 10.51 4.18 -11.92
C ASP A 155 9.62 5.24 -12.56
N GLU A 156 8.90 4.89 -13.64
CA GLU A 156 7.93 5.79 -14.28
C GLU A 156 6.78 6.14 -13.34
N ALA A 157 6.32 5.20 -12.51
CA ALA A 157 5.28 5.44 -11.52
C ALA A 157 5.68 6.49 -10.48
N THR A 158 6.98 6.69 -10.20
CA THR A 158 7.44 7.75 -9.28
C THR A 158 7.11 9.17 -9.77
N LYS A 159 6.79 9.33 -11.07
CA LYS A 159 6.40 10.62 -11.67
C LYS A 159 4.93 10.97 -11.41
N VAL A 160 4.12 10.01 -10.95
CA VAL A 160 2.71 10.24 -10.58
C VAL A 160 2.66 10.85 -9.18
N HIS A 161 2.08 12.04 -9.06
CA HIS A 161 2.02 12.77 -7.79
C HIS A 161 0.79 12.40 -6.98
N GLY A 162 -0.37 12.42 -7.63
CA GLY A 162 -1.65 12.38 -6.93
C GLY A 162 -1.90 13.60 -6.05
N PHE A 163 -2.78 13.46 -5.06
CA PHE A 163 -3.20 14.55 -4.18
C PHE A 163 -3.75 14.02 -2.85
N SER A 164 -4.00 14.93 -1.91
CA SER A 164 -4.46 14.62 -0.56
C SER A 164 -5.74 13.78 -0.54
N SER A 165 -5.86 12.88 0.44
CA SER A 165 -7.07 12.08 0.63
C SER A 165 -8.19 12.94 1.22
N ILE A 166 -9.08 13.42 0.35
CA ILE A 166 -10.17 14.34 0.74
C ILE A 166 -11.56 13.69 0.72
N PHE A 167 -11.71 12.56 0.04
CA PHE A 167 -13.04 12.00 -0.22
C PHE A 167 -13.67 11.34 1.00
N GLY A 168 -12.89 10.82 1.94
CA GLY A 168 -13.41 10.28 3.22
C GLY A 168 -14.12 11.36 4.05
N PRO A 169 -13.44 12.47 4.40
CA PRO A 169 -14.09 13.58 5.11
C PRO A 169 -15.29 14.18 4.38
N ILE A 170 -15.26 14.24 3.04
CA ILE A 170 -16.39 14.73 2.24
C ILE A 170 -17.56 13.72 2.29
N PHE A 171 -17.28 12.43 2.21
CA PHE A 171 -18.31 11.40 2.37
C PHE A 171 -19.02 11.53 3.72
N GLU A 172 -18.27 11.61 4.81
CA GLU A 172 -18.84 11.76 6.16
C GLU A 172 -19.70 13.02 6.29
N GLN A 173 -19.26 14.14 5.70
CA GLN A 173 -20.03 15.37 5.68
C GLN A 173 -21.39 15.21 4.97
N PHE A 174 -21.45 14.41 3.91
CA PHE A 174 -22.65 14.22 3.09
C PHE A 174 -23.49 13.02 3.51
N ASN A 175 -22.97 12.17 4.40
CA ASN A 175 -23.66 10.98 4.88
C ASN A 175 -25.01 11.35 5.53
N GLY A 176 -26.05 10.57 5.22
CA GLY A 176 -27.42 10.84 5.67
C GLY A 176 -28.17 11.95 4.92
N GLN A 177 -27.54 12.68 3.98
CA GLN A 177 -28.23 13.74 3.22
C GLN A 177 -28.94 13.19 1.98
N LYS A 178 -30.28 13.23 1.99
CA LYS A 178 -31.10 12.72 0.88
C LYS A 178 -30.92 13.51 -0.43
N THR A 179 -30.62 14.80 -0.34
CA THR A 179 -30.51 15.71 -1.50
C THR A 179 -29.34 15.38 -2.43
N PHE A 180 -28.26 14.80 -1.90
CA PHE A 180 -27.00 14.57 -2.64
C PHE A 180 -26.66 13.08 -2.71
N LEU A 181 -27.67 12.21 -2.82
CA LEU A 181 -27.49 10.76 -2.69
C LEU A 181 -26.51 10.19 -3.74
N ARG A 182 -26.50 10.73 -4.96
CA ARG A 182 -25.63 10.26 -6.05
C ARG A 182 -24.18 10.64 -5.79
N GLU A 183 -23.94 11.87 -5.38
CA GLU A 183 -22.62 12.42 -5.05
C GLU A 183 -22.05 11.71 -3.82
N THR A 184 -22.87 11.51 -2.79
CA THR A 184 -22.52 10.81 -1.55
C THR A 184 -22.02 9.40 -1.84
N LYS A 185 -22.77 8.61 -2.64
CA LYS A 185 -22.33 7.27 -3.07
C LYS A 185 -21.04 7.29 -3.88
N ASN A 186 -20.77 8.37 -4.62
CA ASN A 186 -19.53 8.48 -5.36
C ASN A 186 -18.35 8.83 -4.43
N PHE A 187 -18.56 9.73 -3.45
CA PHE A 187 -17.56 10.06 -2.44
C PHE A 187 -17.17 8.85 -1.61
N GLU A 188 -18.15 8.04 -1.18
CA GLU A 188 -17.91 6.76 -0.49
C GLU A 188 -16.93 5.87 -1.28
N LYS A 189 -17.18 5.70 -2.58
CA LYS A 189 -16.29 4.89 -3.43
C LYS A 189 -14.93 5.53 -3.63
N LEU A 190 -14.87 6.85 -3.77
CA LEU A 190 -13.60 7.55 -3.93
C LEU A 190 -12.78 7.60 -2.63
N ALA A 191 -13.42 7.47 -1.47
CA ALA A 191 -12.75 7.38 -0.16
C ALA A 191 -11.93 6.10 -0.01
N GLU A 192 -12.24 5.05 -0.78
CA GLU A 192 -11.46 3.81 -0.82
C GLU A 192 -10.11 3.92 -1.58
N LEU A 193 -9.79 5.10 -2.13
CA LEU A 193 -8.57 5.33 -2.90
C LEU A 193 -7.47 5.95 -2.05
N GLU A 194 -6.26 5.41 -2.15
CA GLU A 194 -5.05 6.07 -1.68
C GLU A 194 -4.51 6.94 -2.81
N LEU A 195 -4.70 8.27 -2.72
CA LEU A 195 -4.41 9.20 -3.82
C LEU A 195 -3.10 9.96 -3.64
N ASN A 196 -2.45 9.92 -2.47
CA ASN A 196 -1.19 10.61 -2.24
C ASN A 196 -0.01 9.71 -2.65
N PHE A 197 0.27 9.63 -3.95
CA PHE A 197 1.35 8.78 -4.46
C PHE A 197 2.74 9.39 -4.23
N ALA A 198 2.83 10.71 -4.11
CA ALA A 198 4.08 11.41 -3.84
C ALA A 198 4.75 10.97 -2.53
N SER A 199 3.96 10.65 -1.49
CA SER A 199 4.50 10.14 -0.22
C SER A 199 4.93 8.67 -0.28
N GLN A 200 4.63 7.97 -1.37
CA GLN A 200 4.89 6.54 -1.53
C GLN A 200 6.00 6.24 -2.56
N LYS A 201 6.66 7.27 -3.10
CA LYS A 201 7.75 7.14 -4.10
C LYS A 201 8.90 6.26 -3.62
N GLY A 202 9.24 6.34 -2.33
CA GLY A 202 10.29 5.51 -1.73
C GLY A 202 10.02 4.01 -1.87
N TYR A 203 8.75 3.60 -1.72
CA TYR A 203 8.36 2.19 -1.89
C TYR A 203 8.46 1.71 -3.34
N LEU A 204 8.18 2.58 -4.30
CA LEU A 204 8.35 2.26 -5.73
C LEU A 204 9.83 2.07 -6.07
N HIS A 205 10.70 2.96 -5.57
CA HIS A 205 12.14 2.84 -5.80
C HIS A 205 12.74 1.60 -5.13
N ALA A 206 12.39 1.34 -3.88
CA ALA A 206 12.82 0.15 -3.15
C ALA A 206 12.39 -1.14 -3.88
N ALA A 207 11.15 -1.21 -4.37
CA ALA A 207 10.70 -2.35 -5.17
C ALA A 207 11.47 -2.49 -6.50
N SER A 208 11.88 -1.38 -7.13
CA SER A 208 12.68 -1.42 -8.36
C SER A 208 14.06 -2.03 -8.13
N LEU A 209 14.69 -1.72 -6.98
CA LEU A 209 15.98 -2.29 -6.56
C LEU A 209 15.87 -3.79 -6.26
N SER A 210 14.76 -4.24 -5.67
CA SER A 210 14.53 -5.68 -5.41
C SER A 210 14.55 -6.54 -6.67
N PHE A 211 14.29 -5.99 -7.86
CA PHE A 211 14.44 -6.73 -9.13
C PHE A 211 15.92 -6.94 -9.51
N ASP A 212 16.80 -5.99 -9.18
CA ASP A 212 18.25 -6.15 -9.41
C ASP A 212 18.82 -7.21 -8.45
N GLU A 213 18.38 -7.22 -7.20
CA GLU A 213 18.72 -8.25 -6.20
C GLU A 213 18.25 -9.63 -6.65
N LEU A 214 16.99 -9.76 -7.08
CA LEU A 214 16.45 -11.00 -7.65
C LEU A 214 17.26 -11.46 -8.86
N LYS A 215 17.54 -10.56 -9.81
CA LYS A 215 18.33 -10.91 -11.00
C LYS A 215 19.69 -11.46 -10.61
N THR A 216 20.39 -10.75 -9.72
CA THR A 216 21.74 -11.15 -9.26
C THR A 216 21.70 -12.53 -8.63
N TYR A 217 20.74 -12.78 -7.74
CA TYR A 217 20.54 -14.09 -7.14
C TYR A 217 20.25 -15.18 -8.18
N PHE A 218 19.35 -14.94 -9.14
CA PHE A 218 19.06 -15.91 -10.20
C PHE A 218 20.28 -16.18 -11.08
N ASP A 219 21.03 -15.15 -11.45
CA ASP A 219 22.24 -15.31 -12.26
C ASP A 219 23.30 -16.15 -11.52
N GLU A 220 23.43 -15.98 -10.21
CA GLU A 220 24.36 -16.76 -9.37
C GLU A 220 23.91 -18.20 -9.15
N VAL A 221 22.63 -18.44 -8.87
CA VAL A 221 22.08 -19.79 -8.67
C VAL A 221 22.19 -20.65 -9.93
N PHE A 222 22.03 -20.04 -11.11
CA PHE A 222 22.00 -20.73 -12.39
C PHE A 222 23.27 -20.56 -13.23
N ASP A 223 24.33 -19.96 -12.68
CA ASP A 223 25.62 -19.67 -13.35
C ASP A 223 25.45 -18.97 -14.72
N LEU A 224 24.54 -18.00 -14.76
CA LEU A 224 24.21 -17.24 -15.97
C LEU A 224 25.15 -16.05 -16.18
N ASP A 225 26.03 -15.76 -15.22
CA ASP A 225 27.01 -14.66 -15.30
C ASP A 225 28.29 -15.12 -16.03
N HIS A 226 28.25 -15.10 -17.36
CA HIS A 226 29.35 -15.57 -18.22
C HIS A 226 30.67 -14.78 -18.11
N ASN A 227 30.71 -13.69 -17.33
CA ASN A 227 31.92 -12.89 -17.12
C ASN A 227 32.82 -13.39 -15.97
N ARG A 228 32.36 -14.32 -15.11
CA ARG A 228 33.18 -14.86 -14.00
C ARG A 228 34.18 -15.93 -14.43
N HIS A 229 34.00 -16.55 -15.60
CA HIS A 229 34.84 -17.67 -16.07
C HIS A 229 36.13 -17.25 -16.81
N HIS A 230 36.43 -15.96 -16.95
CA HIS A 230 37.66 -15.49 -17.63
C HIS A 230 38.82 -15.11 -16.70
N HIS A 231 38.69 -15.30 -15.38
CA HIS A 231 39.74 -14.98 -14.41
C HIS A 231 40.39 -16.18 -13.72
N HIS A 232 40.07 -17.40 -14.17
CA HIS A 232 40.71 -18.63 -13.73
C HIS A 232 41.17 -19.47 -14.93
N GLU A 233 42.15 -18.95 -15.67
CA GLU A 233 43.10 -19.75 -16.47
C GLU A 233 44.53 -19.27 -16.20
#